data_AF-A0A5C6JS63-F1
#
_entry.id   AF-A0A5C6JS63-F1
#
_cell.length_a   1.000
_cell.length_b   1.000
_cell.length_c   1.000
_cell.angle_alpha   90.00
_cell.angle_beta   90.00
_cell.angle_gamma   90.00
#
_symmetry.space_group_name_H-M   'P 1'
#
loop_
_entity.id
_entity.type
_entity.pdbx_description
1 polymer ?
#
loop_
_entity_poly.entity_id
_entity_poly.type
_entity_poly.pdbx_seq_one_letter_code
_entity_poly.pdbx_strand_id
1 'polypeptide(L)'
;MSDAQQIPEAMPAEPSNPVLAQVEREYSEKLARAELKGYAAQAGITLPDGFTDYLDGSKLLGEDGKPSADAMDKALAPFRPKEPTFPHLVGAGPNRSGGPLPERPRVSLDVRKR
;
A
#
# COMPACT_ATOMS: atom_id res chain seq x y z
N MET A 1 -47.32 -59.40 -0.19
CA MET A 1 -46.68 -58.48 0.77
C MET A 1 -45.18 -58.71 0.70
N SER A 2 -44.27 -57.84 0.31
CA SER A 2 -44.25 -56.61 -0.49
C SER A 2 -42.76 -56.40 -0.77
N ASP A 3 -42.33 -56.56 -2.02
CA ASP A 3 -40.99 -56.17 -2.44
C ASP A 3 -40.94 -54.65 -2.52
N ALA A 4 -40.47 -54.01 -1.44
CA ALA A 4 -40.20 -52.59 -1.43
C ALA A 4 -38.83 -52.36 -2.10
N GLN A 5 -38.87 -52.04 -3.39
CA GLN A 5 -37.71 -51.52 -4.13
C GLN A 5 -37.19 -50.26 -3.44
N GLN A 6 -35.96 -50.35 -2.92
CA GLN A 6 -35.23 -49.24 -2.35
C GLN A 6 -34.76 -48.36 -3.51
N ILE A 7 -35.41 -47.20 -3.69
CA ILE A 7 -34.97 -46.17 -4.65
C ILE A 7 -33.64 -45.63 -4.11
N PRO A 8 -32.52 -45.75 -4.83
CA PRO A 8 -31.29 -45.12 -4.40
C PRO A 8 -31.48 -43.61 -4.47
N GLU A 9 -31.46 -42.95 -3.31
CA GLU A 9 -31.31 -41.50 -3.21
C GLU A 9 -30.08 -41.10 -4.03
N ALA A 10 -30.31 -40.34 -5.09
CA ALA A 10 -29.23 -39.75 -5.88
C ALA A 10 -28.49 -38.78 -4.95
N MET A 11 -27.32 -39.19 -4.46
CA MET A 11 -26.39 -38.26 -3.83
C MET A 11 -26.14 -37.12 -4.82
N PRO A 12 -26.28 -35.85 -4.41
CA PRO A 12 -25.90 -34.74 -5.26
C PRO A 12 -24.43 -34.94 -5.62
N ALA A 13 -24.14 -35.04 -6.92
CA ALA A 13 -22.79 -35.19 -7.43
C ALA A 13 -21.92 -34.12 -6.77
N GLU A 14 -20.86 -34.54 -6.06
CA GLU A 14 -19.90 -33.59 -5.53
C GLU A 14 -19.46 -32.70 -6.70
N PRO A 15 -19.61 -31.37 -6.58
CA PRO A 15 -19.17 -30.48 -7.63
C PRO A 15 -17.71 -30.82 -7.90
N SER A 16 -17.43 -31.19 -9.15
CA SER A 16 -16.13 -31.65 -9.58
C SER A 16 -15.07 -30.73 -9.01
N ASN A 17 -14.05 -31.30 -8.35
CA ASN A 17 -12.91 -30.63 -7.73
C ASN A 17 -12.46 -29.28 -8.39
N PRO A 18 -12.42 -29.13 -9.73
CA PRO A 18 -12.17 -27.83 -10.38
C PRO A 18 -13.18 -26.71 -10.07
N VAL A 19 -14.48 -27.01 -9.95
CA VAL A 19 -15.52 -26.01 -9.66
C VAL A 19 -15.36 -25.49 -8.23
N LEU A 20 -15.10 -26.37 -7.27
CA LEU A 20 -14.82 -25.98 -5.88
C LEU A 20 -13.57 -25.11 -5.79
N ALA A 21 -12.47 -25.51 -6.43
CA ALA A 21 -11.24 -24.73 -6.45
C ALA A 21 -11.43 -23.33 -7.06
N GLN A 22 -12.28 -23.22 -8.09
CA GLN A 22 -12.57 -21.95 -8.75
C GLN A 22 -13.43 -21.04 -7.87
N VAL A 23 -14.45 -21.60 -7.21
CA VAL A 23 -15.27 -20.88 -6.21
C VAL A 23 -14.40 -20.44 -5.04
N GLU A 24 -13.61 -21.33 -4.45
CA GLU A 24 -12.69 -20.98 -3.36
C GLU A 24 -11.75 -19.84 -3.74
N ARG A 25 -11.19 -19.86 -4.95
CA ARG A 25 -10.32 -18.80 -5.45
C ARG A 25 -11.05 -17.46 -5.56
N GLU A 26 -12.25 -17.44 -6.14
CA GLU A 26 -13.04 -16.20 -6.28
C GLU A 26 -13.49 -15.62 -4.92
N TYR A 27 -13.89 -16.48 -3.99
CA TYR A 27 -14.38 -16.04 -2.68
C TYR A 27 -13.25 -15.69 -1.72
N SER A 28 -12.12 -16.39 -1.78
CA SER A 28 -10.93 -16.08 -0.97
C SER A 28 -10.35 -14.71 -1.31
N GLU A 29 -10.32 -14.32 -2.60
CA GLU A 29 -9.90 -12.98 -3.00
C GLU A 29 -10.83 -11.90 -2.44
N LYS A 30 -12.15 -12.10 -2.52
CA LYS A 30 -13.13 -11.15 -1.97
C LYS A 30 -13.00 -11.03 -0.46
N LEU A 31 -12.82 -12.15 0.23
CA LEU A 31 -12.67 -12.21 1.68
C LEU A 31 -11.39 -11.50 2.12
N ALA A 32 -10.24 -11.79 1.49
CA ALA A 32 -8.97 -11.14 1.78
C ALA A 32 -9.05 -9.62 1.58
N ARG A 33 -9.72 -9.14 0.51
CA ARG A 33 -9.95 -7.70 0.29
C ARG A 33 -10.81 -7.08 1.39
N ALA A 34 -11.85 -7.77 1.85
CA ALA A 34 -12.73 -7.29 2.91
C ALA A 34 -12.01 -7.22 4.26
N GLU A 35 -11.25 -8.27 4.60
CA GLU A 35 -10.46 -8.32 5.85
C GLU A 35 -9.40 -7.22 5.88
N LEU A 36 -8.66 -7.01 4.79
CA LEU A 36 -7.63 -5.98 4.73
C LEU A 36 -8.23 -4.58 4.91
N LYS A 37 -9.39 -4.31 4.29
CA LYS A 37 -10.14 -3.07 4.51
C LYS A 37 -10.60 -2.93 5.97
N GLY A 38 -11.06 -4.01 6.59
CA GLY A 38 -11.44 -4.04 8.01
C GLY A 38 -10.27 -3.70 8.94
N TYR A 39 -9.13 -4.36 8.76
CA TYR A 39 -7.92 -4.08 9.54
C TYR A 39 -7.39 -2.67 9.33
N ALA A 40 -7.38 -2.18 8.09
CA ALA A 40 -6.96 -0.81 7.80
C ALA A 40 -7.87 0.21 8.48
N ALA A 41 -9.19 0.03 8.42
CA ALA A 41 -10.15 0.87 9.11
C ALA A 41 -9.95 0.85 10.63
N GLN A 42 -9.74 -0.32 11.22
CA GLN A 42 -9.46 -0.48 12.65
C GLN A 42 -8.15 0.21 13.06
N ALA A 43 -7.14 0.20 12.19
CA ALA A 43 -5.86 0.88 12.39
C ALA A 43 -5.92 2.39 12.08
N GLY A 44 -7.06 2.92 11.60
CA GLY A 44 -7.19 4.31 11.15
C GLY A 44 -6.41 4.62 9.87
N ILE A 45 -6.02 3.60 9.11
CA ILE A 45 -5.28 3.71 7.85
C ILE A 45 -6.27 3.84 6.70
N THR A 46 -6.10 4.87 5.88
CA THR A 46 -6.84 5.00 4.62
C THR A 46 -6.07 4.28 3.52
N LEU A 47 -6.61 3.16 3.04
CA LEU A 47 -6.03 2.46 1.90
C LEU A 47 -6.30 3.26 0.62
N PRO A 48 -5.28 3.46 -0.24
CA PRO A 48 -5.45 4.06 -1.55
C PRO A 48 -6.39 3.24 -2.43
N ASP A 49 -7.20 3.94 -3.23
CA ASP A 49 -8.08 3.30 -4.21
C ASP A 49 -7.27 2.44 -5.19
N GLY A 50 -7.77 1.24 -5.48
CA GLY A 50 -7.08 0.28 -6.35
C GLY A 50 -5.89 -0.46 -5.72
N PHE A 51 -5.46 -0.12 -4.49
CA PHE A 51 -4.37 -0.86 -3.84
C PHE A 51 -4.67 -2.36 -3.70
N THR A 52 -5.92 -2.69 -3.34
CA THR A 52 -6.36 -4.07 -3.18
C THR A 52 -6.28 -4.90 -4.46
N ASP A 53 -6.15 -4.26 -5.63
CA ASP A 53 -6.01 -4.95 -6.89
C ASP A 53 -4.62 -5.57 -7.05
N TYR A 54 -3.60 -5.06 -6.34
CA TYR A 54 -2.25 -5.60 -6.28
C TYR A 54 -2.08 -6.76 -5.29
N LEU A 55 -3.16 -7.16 -4.59
CA LEU A 55 -3.17 -8.42 -3.82
C LEU A 55 -3.16 -9.64 -4.73
N ASP A 56 -3.59 -9.46 -5.99
CA ASP A 56 -3.38 -10.46 -7.03
C ASP A 56 -1.90 -10.44 -7.45
N GLY A 57 -1.15 -11.44 -6.97
CA GLY A 57 0.28 -11.56 -7.23
C GLY A 57 0.65 -11.60 -8.70
N SER A 58 -0.27 -11.99 -9.59
CA SER A 58 -0.03 -11.97 -11.05
C SER A 58 0.23 -10.56 -11.59
N LYS A 59 -0.34 -9.52 -10.95
CA LYS A 59 -0.14 -8.12 -11.34
C LYS A 59 1.19 -7.52 -10.89
N LEU A 60 1.94 -8.26 -10.07
CA LEU A 60 3.27 -7.89 -9.60
C LEU A 60 4.37 -8.58 -10.41
N LEU A 61 4.01 -9.44 -11.35
CA LEU A 61 4.95 -10.15 -12.21
C LEU A 61 5.17 -9.37 -13.52
N GLY A 62 6.38 -9.48 -14.06
CA GLY A 62 6.72 -9.05 -15.41
C GLY A 62 6.30 -10.09 -16.45
N GLU A 63 6.53 -9.77 -17.72
CA GLU A 63 6.23 -10.67 -18.86
C GLU A 63 7.02 -11.98 -18.79
N ASP A 64 8.13 -12.00 -18.06
CA ASP A 64 8.99 -13.16 -17.81
C ASP A 64 8.50 -14.02 -16.63
N GLY A 65 7.40 -13.64 -15.98
CA GLY A 65 6.86 -14.32 -14.80
C GLY A 65 7.68 -14.09 -13.53
N LYS A 66 8.66 -13.19 -13.54
CA LYS A 66 9.43 -12.81 -12.35
C LYS A 66 8.86 -11.54 -11.70
N PRO A 67 9.13 -11.29 -10.41
CA PRO A 67 8.73 -10.04 -9.78
C PRO A 67 9.25 -8.83 -10.54
N SER A 68 8.35 -7.95 -10.97
CA SER A 68 8.70 -6.73 -11.72
C SER A 68 8.84 -5.56 -10.75
N ALA A 69 10.02 -4.92 -10.78
CA ALA A 69 10.27 -3.70 -10.00
C ALA A 69 9.27 -2.58 -10.38
N ASP A 70 8.97 -2.43 -11.67
CA ASP A 70 8.04 -1.41 -12.16
C ASP A 70 6.61 -1.67 -11.68
N ALA A 71 6.19 -2.93 -11.62
CA ALA A 71 4.85 -3.30 -11.13
C ALA A 71 4.73 -3.06 -9.62
N MET A 72 5.78 -3.42 -8.86
CA MET A 72 5.86 -3.15 -7.43
C MET A 72 5.90 -1.65 -7.14
N ASP A 73 6.63 -0.87 -7.93
CA ASP A 73 6.70 0.58 -7.78
C ASP A 73 5.35 1.25 -8.02
N LYS A 74 4.57 0.78 -9.00
CA LYS A 74 3.19 1.25 -9.21
C LYS A 74 2.29 0.92 -8.03
N ALA A 75 2.42 -0.28 -7.46
CA ALA A 75 1.65 -0.70 -6.30
C ALA A 75 1.95 0.16 -5.05
N LEU A 76 3.22 0.55 -4.88
CA LEU A 76 3.70 1.30 -3.71
C LEU A 76 3.65 2.82 -3.88
N ALA A 77 3.55 3.33 -5.10
CA ALA A 77 3.51 4.76 -5.40
C ALA A 77 2.49 5.54 -4.55
N PRO A 78 1.27 5.04 -4.28
CA PRO A 78 0.30 5.75 -3.45
C PRO A 78 0.70 5.90 -1.97
N PHE A 79 1.61 5.06 -1.47
CA PHE A 79 2.11 5.13 -0.09
C PHE A 79 3.40 5.92 0.04
N ARG A 80 4.00 6.38 -1.08
CA ARG A 80 5.21 7.19 -1.00
C ARG A 80 4.86 8.51 -0.31
N PRO A 81 5.46 8.82 0.86
CA PRO A 81 5.18 10.05 1.55
C PRO A 81 5.57 11.20 0.63
N LYS A 82 4.69 12.20 0.49
CA LYS A 82 5.06 13.45 -0.19
C LYS A 82 6.26 14.01 0.56
N GLU A 83 7.31 14.38 -0.18
CA GLU A 83 8.45 15.04 0.44
C GLU A 83 7.95 16.25 1.23
N PRO A 84 8.35 16.38 2.51
CA PRO A 84 7.92 17.50 3.33
C PRO A 84 8.44 18.78 2.66
N THR A 85 7.50 19.60 2.19
CA THR A 85 7.85 20.93 1.69
C THR A 85 8.11 21.81 2.91
N PHE A 86 9.38 21.96 3.28
CA PHE A 86 9.75 22.90 4.32
C PHE A 86 9.57 24.31 3.78
N PRO A 87 8.74 25.17 4.39
CA PRO A 87 8.67 26.55 3.98
C PRO A 87 10.06 27.17 4.19
N HIS A 88 10.58 27.84 3.16
CA HIS A 88 11.75 28.68 3.33
C HIS A 88 11.42 29.73 4.38
N LEU A 89 12.10 29.67 5.53
CA LEU A 89 11.95 30.66 6.59
C LEU A 89 12.48 32.00 6.09
N VAL A 90 11.62 32.78 5.44
CA VAL A 90 11.90 34.17 5.11
C VAL A 90 11.68 34.99 6.38
N GLY A 91 12.75 35.15 7.16
CA GLY A 91 12.84 36.20 8.18
C GLY A 91 12.87 35.72 9.63
N ALA A 92 14.08 35.67 10.19
CA ALA A 92 14.41 36.14 11.54
C ALA A 92 15.94 36.34 11.71
N GLY A 93 16.70 36.38 10.62
CA GLY A 93 18.15 36.56 10.61
C GLY A 93 18.55 37.67 9.64
N PRO A 94 19.75 38.25 9.80
CA PRO A 94 20.20 39.45 9.07
C PRO A 94 20.35 39.28 7.54
N ASN A 95 20.11 38.08 7.01
CA ASN A 95 20.22 37.78 5.59
C ASN A 95 18.88 38.03 4.90
N ARG A 96 18.50 39.32 4.76
CA ARG A 96 17.23 39.75 4.15
C ARG A 96 17.22 39.85 2.63
N SER A 97 18.34 39.59 1.96
CA SER A 97 18.40 39.60 0.49
C SER A 97 19.46 38.61 0.05
N GLY A 98 19.23 37.91 -1.06
CA GLY A 98 20.20 37.00 -1.70
C GLY A 98 21.42 37.71 -2.29
N GLY A 99 21.90 38.78 -1.65
CA GLY A 99 23.18 39.41 -1.93
C GLY A 99 24.30 38.79 -1.09
N PRO A 100 25.55 39.18 -1.34
CA PRO A 100 26.70 38.76 -0.53
C PRO A 100 26.41 39.02 0.95
N LEU A 101 26.75 38.04 1.81
CA LEU A 101 26.62 38.17 3.26
C LEU A 101 27.26 39.50 3.71
N PRO A 102 26.57 40.35 4.50
CA PRO A 102 27.19 41.53 5.06
C PRO A 102 28.39 41.10 5.89
N GLU A 103 29.53 41.77 5.68
CA GLU A 103 30.76 41.49 6.41
C GLU A 103 30.48 41.62 7.91
N ARG A 104 30.64 40.52 8.65
CA ARG A 104 30.38 40.52 10.09
C ARG A 104 31.40 41.45 10.76
N PRO A 105 30.98 42.39 11.62
CA PRO A 105 31.91 43.14 12.44
C PRO A 105 32.76 42.15 13.23
N ARG A 106 34.08 42.22 13.09
CA ARG A 106 35.02 41.40 13.86
C ARG A 106 35.07 41.91 15.30
N VAL A 107 33.99 41.67 16.05
CA VAL A 107 33.98 41.93 17.49
C VAL A 107 34.80 40.84 18.15
N SER A 108 35.85 41.26 18.83
CA SER A 108 36.65 40.32 19.61
C SER A 108 35.81 39.75 20.77
N LEU A 109 35.91 38.44 21.00
CA LEU A 109 35.31 37.79 22.17
C LEU A 109 36.18 37.94 23.42
N ASP A 110 37.37 38.52 23.28
CA ASP A 110 38.24 38.85 24.40
C ASP A 110 37.64 40.03 25.16
N VAL A 111 37.34 39.81 26.45
CA VAL A 111 36.80 40.83 27.34
C VAL A 111 37.73 42.06 27.42
N ARG A 112 39.02 41.90 27.15
CA ARG A 112 40.01 43.00 27.14
C ARG A 112 39.97 43.88 25.89
N LYS A 113 39.25 43.46 24.85
CA LYS A 113 39.17 44.14 23.55
C LYS A 113 37.72 44.46 23.15
N ARG A 114 36.80 44.45 24.12
CA ARG A 114 35.44 44.98 24.00
C ARG A 114 35.39 46.45 24.36
#